data_AF-A0A2V6P4C8-F1
#
_entry.id   AF-A0A2V6P4C8-F1
#
_cell.length_a   1.000
_cell.length_b   1.000
_cell.length_c   1.000
_cell.angle_alpha   90.00
_cell.angle_beta   90.00
_cell.angle_gamma   90.00
#
_symmetry.space_group_name_H-M   'P 1'
#
loop_
_entity.id
_entity.type
_entity.pdbx_description
1 polymer ?
#
loop_
_entity_poly.entity_id
_entity_poly.type
_entity_poly.pdbx_seq_one_letter_code
_entity_poly.pdbx_strand_id
1 'polypeptide(L)' 'MEAVLSLPPLVIAGAALVVGVGLVYGWRTFQLCPHCGSLVRRVYRGWLRCGRCGRQYRRGLRLR' A
#
# COMPACT_ATOMS: atom_id res chain seq x y z
N MET A 1 -7.31 -24.30 8.48
CA MET A 1 -6.49 -24.41 7.25
C MET A 1 -7.25 -25.23 6.21
N GLU A 2 -7.95 -26.27 6.65
CA GLU A 2 -8.83 -27.17 5.86
C GLU A 2 -9.82 -26.50 4.90
N ALA A 3 -10.45 -25.38 5.27
CA ALA A 3 -11.49 -24.75 4.44
C ALA A 3 -10.96 -24.07 3.17
N VAL A 4 -9.67 -23.70 3.12
CA VAL A 4 -9.09 -23.01 1.97
C VAL A 4 -8.81 -23.99 0.82
N LEU A 5 -8.47 -25.23 1.15
CA LEU A 5 -8.21 -26.31 0.19
C LEU A 5 -9.49 -26.92 -0.39
N SER A 6 -10.65 -26.68 0.23
CA SER A 6 -11.96 -27.14 -0.27
C SER A 6 -12.55 -26.23 -1.37
N LEU A 7 -11.96 -25.04 -1.57
CA LEU A 7 -12.43 -24.10 -2.58
C LEU A 7 -12.04 -24.58 -3.98
N PRO A 8 -12.93 -24.40 -4.99
CA PRO A 8 -12.57 -24.70 -6.37
C PRO A 8 -11.26 -23.99 -6.76
N PRO A 9 -10.34 -24.64 -7.49
CA PRO A 9 -9.06 -24.04 -7.86
C PRO A 9 -9.17 -22.65 -8.50
N LEU A 10 -10.22 -22.42 -9.28
CA LEU A 10 -10.52 -21.12 -9.89
C LEU A 10 -10.83 -20.03 -8.85
N VAL A 11 -11.49 -20.37 -7.75
CA VAL A 11 -11.81 -19.41 -6.68
C VAL A 11 -10.54 -19.02 -5.94
N ILE A 12 -9.66 -19.98 -5.64
CA ILE A 12 -8.36 -19.71 -5.02
C ILE A 12 -7.51 -18.83 -5.94
N ALA A 13 -7.43 -19.18 -7.22
CA ALA A 13 -6.70 -18.40 -8.22
C ALA A 13 -7.25 -16.97 -8.36
N GLY A 14 -8.58 -16.82 -8.41
CA GLY A 14 -9.25 -15.52 -8.46
C GLY A 14 -8.97 -14.67 -7.22
N ALA A 15 -9.09 -15.25 -6.03
CA ALA A 15 -8.80 -14.56 -4.78
C ALA A 15 -7.32 -14.12 -4.70
N ALA A 16 -6.39 -15.01 -5.05
CA ALA A 16 -4.97 -14.70 -5.09
C ALA A 16 -4.66 -13.55 -6.06
N LEU A 17 -5.31 -13.52 -7.23
CA LEU A 17 -5.15 -12.44 -8.20
C LEU A 17 -5.68 -11.11 -7.67
N VAL A 18 -6.86 -11.09 -7.07
CA VAL A 18 -7.44 -9.86 -6.46
C VAL A 18 -6.54 -9.34 -5.35
N VAL A 19 -6.07 -10.22 -4.46
CA VAL A 19 -5.15 -9.85 -3.37
C VAL A 19 -3.83 -9.32 -3.93
N GLY A 20 -3.24 -10.02 -4.91
CA GLY A 20 -1.99 -9.61 -5.55
C GLY A 20 -2.10 -8.24 -6.22
N VAL A 21 -3.15 -8.01 -7.01
CA VAL A 21 -3.42 -6.72 -7.65
C VAL A 21 -3.64 -5.62 -6.60
N GLY A 22 -4.41 -5.90 -5.56
CA GLY A 22 -4.66 -4.97 -4.45
C GLY A 22 -3.38 -4.57 -3.72
N LEU A 23 -2.49 -5.52 -3.46
CA LEU A 23 -1.19 -5.27 -2.83
C LEU A 23 -0.28 -4.41 -3.72
N VAL A 24 -0.18 -4.73 -5.02
CA VAL A 24 0.62 -3.96 -5.98
C VAL A 24 0.08 -2.52 -6.11
N TYR A 25 -1.24 -2.37 -6.22
CA TYR A 25 -1.89 -1.07 -6.29
C TYR A 25 -1.67 -0.25 -5.01
N GLY A 26 -1.83 -0.88 -3.84
CA GLY A 26 -1.57 -0.27 -2.54
C GLY A 26 -0.12 0.21 -2.41
N TRP A 27 0.84 -0.62 -2.77
CA TRP A 27 2.27 -0.27 -2.73
C TRP A 27 2.63 0.91 -3.65
N ARG A 28 1.99 1.00 -4.82
CA ARG A 28 2.17 2.12 -5.75
C ARG A 28 1.46 3.40 -5.29
N THR A 29 0.34 3.28 -4.58
CA THR A 29 -0.52 4.42 -4.21
C THR A 29 -0.16 5.02 -2.86
N PHE A 30 0.40 4.22 -1.94
CA PHE A 30 0.74 4.64 -0.59
C PHE A 30 2.24 4.52 -0.33
N GLN A 31 2.70 5.28 0.67
CA GLN A 31 4.06 5.21 1.21
C GLN A 31 4.01 5.56 2.70
N LEU A 32 5.06 5.23 3.43
CA LEU A 32 5.18 5.68 4.81
C LEU A 32 5.71 7.11 4.86
N CYS A 33 5.16 7.92 5.76
CA CYS A 33 5.65 9.28 5.99
C CYS A 33 7.09 9.20 6.50
N PRO A 34 8.06 9.86 5.84
CA PRO A 34 9.47 9.75 6.19
C PRO A 34 9.82 10.31 7.58
N HIS A 35 8.89 11.02 8.23
CA HIS A 35 9.11 11.69 9.51
C HIS A 35 8.45 11.03 10.72
N CYS A 36 7.39 10.24 10.51
CA CYS A 36 6.61 9.64 11.60
C CYS A 36 6.12 8.22 11.31
N GLY A 37 6.39 7.67 10.12
CA GLY A 37 6.00 6.31 9.76
C GLY A 37 4.51 6.10 9.47
N SER A 38 3.66 7.14 9.50
CA SER A 38 2.24 6.96 9.17
C SER A 38 2.05 6.61 7.69
N LEU A 39 1.12 5.70 7.36
CA LEU A 39 0.73 5.44 5.98
C LEU A 39 0.09 6.69 5.36
N VAL A 40 0.66 7.20 4.28
CA VAL A 40 0.20 8.39 3.55
C VAL A 40 0.16 8.11 2.05
N ARG A 41 -0.55 8.95 1.30
CA ARG A 41 -0.58 8.85 -0.17
C ARG A 41 0.81 9.10 -0.73
N ARG A 42 1.20 8.34 -1.76
CA ARG A 42 2.45 8.56 -2.48
C ARG A 42 2.36 9.84 -3.30
N VAL A 43 3.36 10.70 -3.18
CA VAL A 43 3.48 11.93 -3.97
C VAL A 43 3.92 11.56 -5.39
N TYR A 44 3.14 11.94 -6.41
CA TYR A 44 3.54 11.77 -7.80
C TYR A 44 4.29 13.00 -8.34
N ARG A 45 3.85 14.21 -7.98
CA ARG A 45 4.48 15.50 -8.30
C ARG A 45 4.36 16.46 -7.13
N GLY A 46 5.34 17.35 -6.96
CA GLY A 46 5.33 18.39 -5.94
C GLY A 46 5.51 17.86 -4.50
N TRP A 47 4.68 18.37 -3.60
CA TRP A 47 4.75 18.12 -2.16
C TRP A 47 3.34 17.87 -1.59
N LEU A 48 3.25 17.03 -0.58
CA LEU A 48 2.05 16.84 0.24
C LEU A 48 2.38 17.06 1.72
N ARG A 49 1.36 17.36 2.53
CA ARG A 49 1.47 17.44 4.00
C ARG A 49 0.95 16.16 4.64
N CYS A 50 1.64 15.66 5.65
CA CYS A 50 1.18 14.52 6.43
C CYS A 50 0.07 15.00 7.38
N GLY A 51 -1.12 14.40 7.30
CA GLY A 51 -2.23 14.73 8.21
C GLY A 51 -1.97 14.40 9.69
N ARG A 52 -0.96 13.55 9.98
CA ARG A 52 -0.62 13.15 11.35
C ARG A 52 0.46 14.02 12.00
N CYS A 53 1.56 14.28 11.30
CA CYS A 53 2.67 15.08 11.86
C CYS A 53 2.77 16.51 11.30
N GLY A 54 1.91 16.90 10.34
CA GLY A 54 1.91 18.21 9.69
C GLY A 54 3.08 18.48 8.74
N ARG A 55 4.15 17.67 8.78
CA ARG A 55 5.35 17.88 7.95
C ARG A 55 5.10 17.60 6.48
N GLN A 56 5.81 18.35 5.64
CA GLN A 56 5.80 18.18 4.19
C GLN A 56 6.67 17.00 3.77
N TYR A 57 6.23 16.29 2.73
CA TYR A 57 6.96 15.20 2.12
C TYR A 57 6.80 15.24 0.59
N ARG A 58 7.82 14.76 -0.12
CA ARG A 58 7.85 14.61 -1.59
C ARG A 58 8.15 13.16 -1.98
N ARG A 59 8.08 12.91 -3.28
CA ARG A 59 8.49 11.63 -3.87
C ARG A 59 9.96 11.33 -3.58
N GLY A 60 10.27 10.09 -3.21
CA GLY A 60 11.65 9.61 -3.07
C GLY A 60 12.33 9.92 -1.72
N LEU A 61 11.65 10.59 -0.79
CA LEU A 61 12.13 10.65 0.60
C LEU A 61 11.97 9.27 1.25
N ARG A 62 13.08 8.71 1.74
CA ARG A 62 13.07 7.48 2.54
C ARG A 62 12.80 7.84 4.01
N LEU A 63 12.27 6.87 4.76
CA LEU A 63 12.25 6.95 6.23
C LEU A 63 13.66 7.25 6.72
N ARG A 64 13.79 8.28 7.55
CA ARG A 64 15.02 8.55 8.30
C ARG A 64 15.13 7.60 9.48
#